data_AF-G8SGM0-F1
#
_entry.id   AF-G8SGM0-F1
#
_cell.length_a   1.000
_cell.length_b   1.000
_cell.length_c   1.000
_cell.angle_alpha   90.00
_cell.angle_beta   90.00
_cell.angle_gamma   90.00
#
_symmetry.space_group_name_H-M   'P 1'
#
loop_
_entity.id
_entity.type
_entity.pdbx_description
1 polymer ?
#
loop_
_entity_poly.entity_id
_entity_poly.type
_entity_poly.pdbx_seq_one_letter_code
_entity_poly.pdbx_strand_id
1 'polypeptide(L)'
;MRWLRGIGKRRIPQDPAQQQVMLRELRQRFGPHAGRRFAAQSEQAAALLAGPDGLVVAATVLREFADAAFADVAQQAAALGLTPDRRNYRPVWEAAGKRLRSPLFTGLAGFHPYVHVAAAVSVVGGQAAQTVRLVDPLPLLTHMFEVLDLTLAGWEFGRVLVDVDGATLAVNLIQGATAIRGEMSDPPPLPQPARTQMRSNRSVNVLDPTVSRIVGQWNPGKQMRECLLA
;
A
#
# COMPACT_ATOMS: atom_id res chain seq x y z
N MET A 1 -1.98 33.09 26.63
CA MET A 1 -0.65 32.54 26.31
C MET A 1 -0.76 31.19 25.59
N ARG A 2 -0.74 31.15 24.24
CA ARG A 2 -0.47 29.93 23.44
C ARG A 2 -0.49 30.25 21.94
N TRP A 3 0.49 30.98 21.41
CA TRP A 3 0.57 31.22 19.95
C TRP A 3 2.00 31.26 19.38
N LEU A 4 2.95 30.58 20.03
CA LEU A 4 4.34 30.46 19.57
C LEU A 4 4.83 29.01 19.57
N ARG A 5 4.20 28.14 18.77
CA ARG A 5 4.81 26.88 18.33
C ARG A 5 4.89 26.88 16.80
N GLY A 6 5.88 27.59 16.26
CA GLY A 6 6.08 27.65 14.81
C GLY A 6 7.48 28.05 14.34
N ILE A 7 8.38 28.43 15.25
CA ILE A 7 9.75 28.84 14.88
C ILE A 7 10.68 27.68 15.23
N GLY A 8 11.13 26.93 14.22
CA GLY A 8 12.27 26.01 14.40
C GLY A 8 12.11 24.57 13.95
N LYS A 9 11.13 24.20 13.09
CA LYS A 9 11.30 22.95 12.33
C LYS A 9 12.40 23.20 11.29
N ARG A 10 13.64 22.82 11.65
CA ARG A 10 14.78 22.72 10.74
C ARG A 10 14.29 21.99 9.50
N ARG A 11 14.08 22.72 8.38
CA ARG A 11 13.67 22.12 7.12
C ARG A 11 14.74 21.09 6.78
N ILE A 12 14.36 19.83 6.80
CA ILE A 12 15.25 18.76 6.40
C ILE A 12 15.45 18.96 4.91
N PRO A 13 16.70 19.18 4.44
CA PRO A 13 16.95 19.40 3.02
C PRO A 13 16.38 18.22 2.23
N GLN A 14 15.54 18.52 1.26
CA GLN A 14 15.05 17.58 0.27
C GLN A 14 15.80 17.90 -1.03
N ASP A 15 16.33 16.87 -1.68
CA ASP A 15 17.02 17.00 -2.95
C ASP A 15 16.21 16.31 -4.06
N PRO A 16 15.45 17.07 -4.88
CA PRO A 16 14.66 16.51 -5.96
C PRO A 16 15.48 15.71 -6.99
N ALA A 17 16.75 16.08 -7.21
CA ALA A 17 17.62 15.35 -8.14
C ALA A 17 17.98 13.97 -7.55
N GLN A 18 18.33 13.93 -6.27
CA GLN A 18 18.59 12.68 -5.56
C GLN A 18 17.35 11.78 -5.51
N GLN A 19 16.17 12.36 -5.28
CA GLN A 19 14.89 11.63 -5.30
C GLN A 19 14.62 10.98 -6.67
N GLN A 20 14.88 11.69 -7.77
CA GLN A 20 14.71 11.15 -9.12
C GLN A 20 15.72 10.03 -9.44
N VAL A 21 16.98 10.18 -9.00
CA VAL A 21 18.01 9.15 -9.13
C VAL A 21 17.58 7.90 -8.37
N MET A 22 17.16 8.05 -7.11
CA MET A 22 16.71 6.95 -6.27
C MET A 22 15.48 6.25 -6.85
N LEU A 23 14.49 6.99 -7.34
CA LEU A 23 13.30 6.42 -7.98
C LEU A 23 13.65 5.61 -9.24
N ARG A 24 14.58 6.10 -10.05
CA ARG A 24 15.07 5.40 -11.25
C ARG A 24 15.83 4.14 -10.87
N GLU A 25 16.72 4.25 -9.89
CA GLU A 25 17.51 3.13 -9.38
C GLU A 25 16.62 2.03 -8.79
N LEU A 26 15.59 2.41 -8.04
CA LEU A 26 14.59 1.49 -7.49
C LEU A 26 13.94 0.65 -8.60
N ARG A 27 13.45 1.31 -9.66
CA ARG A 27 12.81 0.65 -10.83
C ARG A 27 13.76 -0.25 -11.62
N GLN A 28 15.04 0.09 -11.68
CA GLN A 28 16.03 -0.62 -12.49
C GLN A 28 16.64 -1.82 -11.77
N ARG A 29 16.79 -1.75 -10.44
CA ARG A 29 17.48 -2.77 -9.65
C ARG A 29 16.54 -3.86 -9.13
N PHE A 30 15.26 -3.54 -8.93
CA PHE A 30 14.31 -4.43 -8.27
C PHE A 30 13.11 -4.75 -9.17
N GLY A 31 12.51 -5.93 -8.97
CA GLY A 31 11.38 -6.42 -9.72
C GLY A 31 11.55 -7.85 -10.22
N PRO A 32 10.66 -8.32 -11.10
CA PRO A 32 10.68 -9.69 -11.62
C PRO A 32 12.00 -10.07 -12.31
N HIS A 33 12.72 -9.11 -12.88
CA HIS A 33 13.99 -9.34 -13.58
C HIS A 33 15.20 -9.60 -12.65
N ALA A 34 15.10 -9.30 -11.35
CA ALA A 34 16.25 -9.32 -10.45
C ALA A 34 16.62 -10.73 -9.93
N GLY A 35 15.88 -11.78 -10.32
CA GLY A 35 16.19 -13.19 -10.04
C GLY A 35 16.21 -13.62 -8.56
N ARG A 36 15.85 -12.72 -7.63
CA ARG A 36 15.80 -12.96 -6.17
C ARG A 36 14.35 -13.07 -5.69
N ARG A 37 14.14 -13.69 -4.51
CA ARG A 37 12.83 -13.74 -3.85
C ARG A 37 12.32 -12.34 -3.52
N PHE A 38 11.01 -12.10 -3.65
CA PHE A 38 10.40 -10.78 -3.46
C PHE A 38 10.67 -10.18 -2.07
N ALA A 39 10.57 -10.98 -1.01
CA ALA A 39 10.92 -10.54 0.35
C ALA A 39 12.34 -9.93 0.45
N ALA A 40 13.35 -10.65 -0.06
CA ALA A 40 14.74 -10.16 -0.05
C ALA A 40 14.94 -8.92 -0.92
N GLN A 41 14.20 -8.81 -2.03
CA GLN A 41 14.21 -7.59 -2.84
C GLN A 41 13.56 -6.41 -2.11
N SER A 42 12.43 -6.64 -1.43
CA SER A 42 11.70 -5.62 -0.67
C SER A 42 12.58 -5.06 0.46
N GLU A 43 13.32 -5.89 1.18
CA GLU A 43 14.26 -5.45 2.22
C GLU A 43 15.37 -4.55 1.66
N GLN A 44 15.97 -4.94 0.52
CA GLN A 44 17.02 -4.16 -0.12
C GLN A 44 16.49 -2.86 -0.73
N ALA A 45 15.28 -2.90 -1.29
CA ALA A 45 14.57 -1.72 -1.77
C ALA A 45 14.26 -0.76 -0.61
N ALA A 46 13.84 -1.27 0.55
CA ALA A 46 13.61 -0.45 1.74
C ALA A 46 14.92 0.19 2.24
N ALA A 47 16.04 -0.54 2.19
CA ALA A 47 17.36 0.00 2.53
C ALA A 47 17.81 1.10 1.56
N LEU A 48 17.54 0.97 0.26
CA LEU A 48 17.78 2.03 -0.73
C LEU A 48 16.98 3.30 -0.42
N LEU A 49 15.74 3.14 0.06
CA LEU A 49 14.82 4.21 0.44
C LEU A 49 15.06 4.75 1.86
N ALA A 50 16.22 4.49 2.48
CA ALA A 50 16.53 5.01 3.80
C ALA A 50 16.74 6.54 3.76
N GLY A 51 16.30 7.22 4.82
CA GLY A 51 16.49 8.66 5.01
C GLY A 51 15.38 9.55 4.44
N PRO A 52 15.54 10.89 4.54
CA PRO A 52 14.48 11.86 4.23
C PRO A 52 13.99 11.84 2.78
N ASP A 53 14.90 11.82 1.81
CA ASP A 53 14.53 11.75 0.40
C ASP A 53 13.88 10.41 0.07
N GLY A 54 14.34 9.32 0.70
CA GLY A 54 13.75 8.00 0.56
C GLY A 54 12.30 7.92 1.06
N LEU A 55 11.93 8.68 2.09
CA LEU A 55 10.53 8.81 2.53
C LEU A 55 9.65 9.51 1.49
N VAL A 56 10.16 10.56 0.83
CA VAL A 56 9.46 11.25 -0.26
C VAL A 56 9.30 10.34 -1.48
N VAL A 57 10.34 9.57 -1.80
CA VAL A 57 10.31 8.58 -2.88
C VAL A 57 9.33 7.45 -2.55
N ALA A 58 9.31 6.93 -1.32
CA ALA A 58 8.37 5.91 -0.88
C ALA A 58 6.91 6.37 -0.99
N ALA A 59 6.62 7.61 -0.57
CA ALA A 59 5.29 8.20 -0.75
C ALA A 59 4.93 8.36 -2.24
N THR A 60 5.89 8.75 -3.08
CA THR A 60 5.73 8.84 -4.54
C THR A 60 5.39 7.47 -5.15
N VAL A 61 6.08 6.40 -4.73
CA VAL A 61 5.80 5.02 -5.19
C VAL A 61 4.37 4.62 -4.86
N LEU A 62 3.89 4.90 -3.64
CA LEU A 62 2.52 4.56 -3.23
C LEU A 62 1.47 5.30 -4.05
N ARG A 63 1.68 6.60 -4.30
CA ARG A 63 0.81 7.40 -5.17
C ARG A 63 0.80 6.85 -6.61
N GLU A 64 1.97 6.71 -7.22
CA GLU A 64 2.07 6.30 -8.63
C GLU A 64 1.53 4.89 -8.87
N PHE A 65 1.74 3.97 -7.91
CA PHE A 65 1.13 2.65 -7.97
C PHE A 65 -0.39 2.72 -7.84
N ALA A 66 -0.93 3.49 -6.89
CA ALA A 66 -2.37 3.64 -6.72
C ALA A 66 -3.04 4.28 -7.95
N ASP A 67 -2.44 5.33 -8.51
CA ASP A 67 -2.91 5.99 -9.74
C ASP A 67 -2.93 5.01 -10.93
N ALA A 68 -1.86 4.24 -11.11
CA ALA A 68 -1.77 3.26 -12.18
C ALA A 68 -2.76 2.09 -11.99
N ALA A 69 -2.95 1.63 -10.75
CA ALA A 69 -3.91 0.59 -10.42
C ALA A 69 -5.35 1.05 -10.67
N PHE A 70 -5.68 2.30 -10.31
CA PHE A 70 -6.98 2.89 -10.65
C PHE A 70 -7.18 2.96 -12.16
N ALA A 71 -6.19 3.46 -12.90
CA ALA A 71 -6.28 3.58 -14.36
C ALA A 71 -6.49 2.22 -15.04
N ASP A 72 -5.77 1.18 -14.61
CA ASP A 72 -5.92 -0.19 -15.11
C ASP A 72 -7.32 -0.75 -14.80
N VAL A 73 -7.80 -0.62 -13.55
CA VAL A 73 -9.15 -1.05 -13.17
C VAL A 73 -10.23 -0.29 -13.95
N ALA A 74 -10.07 1.03 -14.13
CA ALA A 74 -11.00 1.85 -14.90
C ALA A 74 -11.06 1.44 -16.37
N GLN A 75 -9.92 1.16 -17.00
CA GLN A 75 -9.87 0.66 -18.36
C GLN A 75 -10.59 -0.70 -18.48
N GLN A 76 -10.31 -1.64 -17.56
CA GLN A 76 -10.94 -2.96 -17.57
C GLN A 76 -12.45 -2.89 -17.29
N ALA A 77 -12.87 -2.05 -16.35
CA ALA A 77 -14.28 -1.84 -16.01
C ALA A 77 -15.06 -1.20 -17.17
N ALA A 78 -14.48 -0.20 -17.83
CA ALA A 78 -15.10 0.44 -18.99
C ALA A 78 -15.38 -0.56 -20.12
N ALA A 79 -14.46 -1.50 -20.37
CA ALA A 79 -14.64 -2.58 -21.34
C ALA A 79 -15.81 -3.54 -20.99
N LEU A 80 -16.28 -3.52 -19.74
CA LEU A 80 -17.42 -4.30 -19.24
C LEU A 80 -18.69 -3.44 -19.07
N GLY A 81 -18.67 -2.16 -19.45
CA GLY A 81 -19.77 -1.23 -19.22
C GLY A 81 -19.95 -0.83 -17.75
N LEU A 82 -18.88 -0.88 -16.96
CA LEU A 82 -18.87 -0.55 -15.53
C LEU A 82 -18.03 0.71 -15.28
N THR A 83 -18.37 1.45 -14.21
CA THR A 83 -17.62 2.64 -13.77
C THR A 83 -17.11 2.39 -12.35
N PRO A 84 -15.78 2.34 -12.12
CA PRO A 84 -15.26 2.16 -10.77
C PRO A 84 -15.36 3.47 -9.97
N ASP A 85 -15.54 3.34 -8.66
CA ASP A 85 -15.33 4.42 -7.70
C ASP A 85 -13.96 4.24 -7.04
N ARG A 86 -13.07 5.22 -7.23
CA ARG A 86 -11.72 5.21 -6.64
C ARG A 86 -11.73 5.15 -5.11
N ARG A 87 -12.81 5.62 -4.48
CA ARG A 87 -12.96 5.63 -3.02
C ARG A 87 -13.50 4.30 -2.47
N ASN A 88 -13.97 3.41 -3.35
CA ASN A 88 -14.56 2.14 -2.99
C ASN A 88 -14.59 1.20 -4.20
N TYR A 89 -13.62 0.29 -4.30
CA TYR A 89 -13.54 -0.64 -5.42
C TYR A 89 -14.45 -1.85 -5.27
N ARG A 90 -15.02 -2.08 -4.07
CA ARG A 90 -15.83 -3.27 -3.81
C ARG A 90 -17.00 -3.44 -4.78
N PRO A 91 -17.81 -2.40 -5.10
CA PRO A 91 -18.93 -2.56 -6.04
C PRO A 91 -18.50 -2.98 -7.44
N VAL A 92 -17.37 -2.45 -7.96
CA VAL A 92 -16.90 -2.84 -9.29
C VAL A 92 -16.34 -4.27 -9.28
N TRP A 93 -15.67 -4.67 -8.21
CA TRP A 93 -15.19 -6.03 -8.01
C TRP A 93 -16.34 -7.04 -7.82
N GLU A 94 -17.39 -6.69 -7.09
CA GLU A 94 -18.59 -7.51 -6.94
C GLU A 94 -19.29 -7.73 -8.29
N ALA A 95 -19.42 -6.67 -9.10
CA ALA A 95 -20.08 -6.74 -10.40
C ALA A 95 -19.24 -7.46 -11.48
N ALA A 96 -17.92 -7.30 -11.44
CA ALA A 96 -17.03 -7.86 -12.45
C ALA A 96 -16.43 -9.21 -12.07
N GLY A 97 -16.17 -9.43 -10.78
CA GLY A 97 -15.53 -10.61 -10.22
C GLY A 97 -14.22 -10.95 -10.93
N LYS A 98 -14.08 -12.22 -11.30
CA LYS A 98 -12.92 -12.76 -12.03
C LYS A 98 -12.66 -12.15 -13.42
N ARG A 99 -13.55 -11.29 -13.94
CA ARG A 99 -13.34 -10.59 -15.22
C ARG A 99 -12.35 -9.43 -15.07
N LEU A 100 -12.16 -8.92 -13.86
CA LEU A 100 -11.06 -7.98 -13.56
C LEU A 100 -9.81 -8.76 -13.20
N ARG A 101 -8.69 -8.35 -13.79
CA ARG A 101 -7.35 -8.77 -13.38
C ARG A 101 -6.89 -7.92 -12.22
N SER A 102 -6.30 -8.55 -11.22
CA SER A 102 -5.78 -7.84 -10.06
C SER A 102 -4.50 -7.07 -10.39
N PRO A 103 -4.36 -5.82 -9.90
CA PRO A 103 -3.12 -5.07 -10.01
C PRO A 103 -1.99 -5.65 -9.14
N LEU A 104 -2.28 -6.62 -8.25
CA LEU A 104 -1.30 -7.23 -7.35
C LEU A 104 -0.28 -8.14 -8.04
N PHE A 105 -0.52 -8.54 -9.28
CA PHE A 105 0.40 -9.39 -10.02
C PHE A 105 0.94 -8.71 -11.29
N THR A 106 0.61 -7.44 -11.49
CA THR A 106 1.03 -6.66 -12.64
C THR A 106 2.05 -5.60 -12.22
N GLY A 107 3.12 -5.47 -12.99
CA GLY A 107 4.15 -4.46 -12.77
C GLY A 107 3.70 -3.07 -13.21
N LEU A 108 2.67 -2.51 -12.57
CA LEU A 108 2.06 -1.23 -12.97
C LEU A 108 2.99 -0.06 -12.67
N ALA A 109 3.08 0.89 -13.60
CA ALA A 109 4.00 2.05 -13.55
C ALA A 109 5.48 1.67 -13.29
N GLY A 110 5.88 0.46 -13.67
CA GLY A 110 7.21 -0.08 -13.40
C GLY A 110 7.44 -0.50 -11.95
N PHE A 111 6.38 -0.65 -11.15
CA PHE A 111 6.45 -1.08 -9.76
C PHE A 111 5.80 -2.45 -9.58
N HIS A 112 6.59 -3.36 -8.99
CA HIS A 112 6.08 -4.63 -8.50
C HIS A 112 5.51 -4.46 -7.08
N PRO A 113 4.25 -4.85 -6.81
CA PRO A 113 3.59 -4.63 -5.51
C PRO A 113 4.31 -5.30 -4.35
N TYR A 114 4.76 -6.55 -4.51
CA TYR A 114 5.44 -7.29 -3.43
C TYR A 114 6.91 -6.89 -3.22
N VAL A 115 7.41 -5.91 -3.97
CA VAL A 115 8.78 -5.43 -3.84
C VAL A 115 8.79 -3.93 -3.56
N HIS A 116 8.29 -3.15 -4.51
CA HIS A 116 8.37 -1.69 -4.46
C HIS A 116 7.34 -1.11 -3.49
N VAL A 117 6.08 -1.55 -3.59
CA VAL A 117 5.01 -1.10 -2.70
C VAL A 117 5.26 -1.62 -1.30
N ALA A 118 5.62 -2.90 -1.15
CA ALA A 118 5.99 -3.49 0.14
C ALA A 118 7.16 -2.74 0.83
N ALA A 119 8.22 -2.40 0.09
CA ALA A 119 9.33 -1.60 0.60
C ALA A 119 8.87 -0.18 1.00
N ALA A 120 8.10 0.49 0.14
CA ALA A 120 7.60 1.83 0.40
C ALA A 120 6.73 1.89 1.66
N VAL A 121 5.78 0.96 1.81
CA VAL A 121 4.94 0.84 3.01
C VAL A 121 5.79 0.61 4.27
N SER A 122 6.78 -0.27 4.19
CA SER A 122 7.67 -0.57 5.32
C SER A 122 8.46 0.67 5.75
N VAL A 123 8.96 1.46 4.79
CA VAL A 123 9.73 2.68 5.05
C VAL A 123 8.86 3.77 5.66
N VAL A 124 7.68 4.07 5.08
CA VAL A 124 6.81 5.14 5.60
C VAL A 124 6.21 4.78 6.96
N GLY A 125 5.82 3.51 7.17
CA GLY A 125 5.28 3.03 8.44
C GLY A 125 6.33 2.91 9.53
N GLY A 126 7.52 2.38 9.20
CA GLY A 126 8.63 2.22 10.14
C GLY A 126 9.23 3.55 10.62
N GLN A 127 8.99 4.65 9.88
CA GLN A 127 9.46 5.99 10.23
C GLN A 127 8.29 6.99 10.37
N ALA A 128 7.13 6.55 10.86
CA ALA A 128 5.88 7.31 10.85
C ALA A 128 6.00 8.77 11.35
N ALA A 129 6.67 9.00 12.49
CA ALA A 129 6.88 10.33 13.05
C ALA A 129 7.65 11.26 12.08
N GLN A 130 8.61 10.69 11.36
CA GLN A 130 9.41 11.39 10.37
C GLN A 130 8.65 11.57 9.06
N THR A 131 7.85 10.57 8.66
CA THR A 131 6.96 10.63 7.50
C THR A 131 5.98 11.80 7.62
N VAL A 132 5.24 11.91 8.74
CA VAL A 132 4.26 12.99 8.97
C VAL A 132 4.91 14.38 8.99
N ARG A 133 6.23 14.46 9.24
CA ARG A 133 6.98 15.73 9.18
C ARG A 133 7.39 16.13 7.76
N LEU A 134 7.57 15.17 6.85
CA LEU A 134 8.16 15.38 5.53
C LEU A 134 7.17 15.26 4.37
N VAL A 135 6.12 14.47 4.55
CA VAL A 135 5.12 14.13 3.54
C VAL A 135 3.74 14.50 4.10
N ASP A 136 2.85 15.00 3.25
CA ASP A 136 1.45 15.18 3.64
C ASP A 136 0.81 13.83 3.96
N PRO A 137 0.41 13.58 5.23
CA PRO A 137 -0.10 12.28 5.64
C PRO A 137 -1.49 11.96 5.04
N LEU A 138 -2.27 12.97 4.62
CA LEU A 138 -3.64 12.74 4.14
C LEU A 138 -3.67 12.04 2.77
N PRO A 139 -2.98 12.52 1.72
CA PRO A 139 -2.87 11.79 0.46
C PRO A 139 -2.17 10.43 0.64
N LEU A 140 -1.14 10.37 1.48
CA LEU A 140 -0.43 9.11 1.75
C LEU A 140 -1.36 8.04 2.30
N LEU A 141 -2.13 8.35 3.36
CA LEU A 141 -3.11 7.42 3.92
C LEU A 141 -4.19 7.06 2.91
N THR A 142 -4.63 8.01 2.09
CA THR A 142 -5.60 7.74 1.02
C THR A 142 -5.08 6.65 0.09
N HIS A 143 -3.86 6.78 -0.42
CA HIS A 143 -3.27 5.78 -1.31
C HIS A 143 -2.99 4.44 -0.60
N MET A 144 -2.57 4.45 0.66
CA MET A 144 -2.40 3.20 1.42
C MET A 144 -3.72 2.44 1.58
N PHE A 145 -4.80 3.15 1.93
CA PHE A 145 -6.13 2.51 2.03
C PHE A 145 -6.70 2.11 0.67
N GLU A 146 -6.40 2.86 -0.40
CA GLU A 146 -6.76 2.53 -1.77
C GLU A 146 -6.13 1.20 -2.20
N VAL A 147 -4.82 1.06 -2.00
CA VAL A 147 -4.08 -0.19 -2.29
C VAL A 147 -4.59 -1.34 -1.42
N LEU A 148 -4.89 -1.10 -0.14
CA LEU A 148 -5.46 -2.11 0.74
C LEU A 148 -6.84 -2.57 0.27
N ASP A 149 -7.73 -1.65 -0.12
CA ASP A 149 -9.07 -1.99 -0.63
C ASP A 149 -8.98 -2.80 -1.93
N LEU A 150 -8.16 -2.37 -2.88
CA LEU A 150 -7.89 -3.11 -4.12
C LEU A 150 -7.40 -4.53 -3.83
N THR A 151 -6.51 -4.69 -2.86
CA THR A 151 -5.96 -5.99 -2.45
C THR A 151 -7.07 -6.90 -1.93
N LEU A 152 -7.82 -6.43 -0.93
CA LEU A 152 -8.83 -7.24 -0.24
C LEU A 152 -10.05 -7.52 -1.12
N ALA A 153 -10.50 -6.55 -1.92
CA ALA A 153 -11.60 -6.74 -2.86
C ALA A 153 -11.23 -7.75 -3.97
N GLY A 154 -9.98 -7.71 -4.45
CA GLY A 154 -9.47 -8.71 -5.39
C GLY A 154 -9.51 -10.13 -4.83
N TRP A 155 -9.12 -10.33 -3.57
CA TRP A 155 -9.22 -11.63 -2.91
C TRP A 155 -10.67 -12.10 -2.74
N GLU A 156 -11.54 -11.20 -2.29
CA GLU A 156 -12.91 -11.53 -1.96
C GLU A 156 -13.77 -11.84 -3.19
N PHE A 157 -13.65 -11.03 -4.25
CA PHE A 157 -14.55 -11.12 -5.41
C PHE A 157 -13.83 -11.54 -6.70
N GLY A 158 -12.55 -11.20 -6.83
CA GLY A 158 -11.72 -11.53 -7.99
C GLY A 158 -11.19 -12.97 -7.99
N ARG A 159 -11.34 -13.72 -6.89
CA ARG A 159 -10.70 -15.03 -6.66
C ARG A 159 -9.18 -15.01 -6.82
N VAL A 160 -8.59 -13.86 -6.49
CA VAL A 160 -7.14 -13.67 -6.43
C VAL A 160 -6.62 -14.51 -5.27
N LEU A 161 -5.66 -15.40 -5.55
CA LEU A 161 -5.05 -16.23 -4.51
C LEU A 161 -4.36 -15.34 -3.48
N VAL A 162 -4.52 -15.68 -2.20
CA VAL A 162 -3.82 -15.02 -1.09
C VAL A 162 -2.53 -15.79 -0.86
N ASP A 163 -1.41 -15.23 -1.30
CA ASP A 163 -0.08 -15.76 -0.99
C ASP A 163 0.54 -15.04 0.23
N VAL A 164 1.67 -15.57 0.72
CA VAL A 164 2.41 -14.98 1.85
C VAL A 164 2.83 -13.54 1.57
N ASP A 165 3.26 -13.22 0.34
CA ASP A 165 3.71 -11.88 -0.02
C ASP A 165 2.54 -10.87 0.00
N GLY A 166 1.39 -11.23 -0.55
CA GLY A 166 0.17 -10.42 -0.55
C GLY A 166 -0.41 -10.26 0.86
N ALA A 167 -0.42 -11.33 1.67
CA ALA A 167 -0.82 -11.25 3.08
C ALA A 167 0.11 -10.31 3.87
N THR A 168 1.42 -10.40 3.65
CA THR A 168 2.43 -9.54 4.28
C THR A 168 2.25 -8.08 3.86
N LEU A 169 2.02 -7.81 2.57
CA LEU A 169 1.74 -6.46 2.08
C LEU A 169 0.50 -5.86 2.77
N ALA A 170 -0.58 -6.63 2.86
CA ALA A 170 -1.82 -6.16 3.49
C ALA A 170 -1.63 -5.89 5.00
N VAL A 171 -0.91 -6.76 5.71
CA VAL A 171 -0.55 -6.52 7.12
C VAL A 171 0.28 -5.25 7.28
N ASN A 172 1.30 -5.06 6.45
CA ASN A 172 2.16 -3.89 6.50
C ASN A 172 1.40 -2.60 6.17
N LEU A 173 0.43 -2.64 5.24
CA LEU A 173 -0.45 -1.50 4.94
C LEU A 173 -1.31 -1.13 6.16
N ILE A 174 -1.87 -2.11 6.86
CA ILE A 174 -2.68 -1.89 8.06
C ILE A 174 -1.83 -1.31 9.18
N GLN A 175 -0.68 -1.91 9.47
CA GLN A 175 0.24 -1.47 10.53
C GLN A 175 0.84 -0.09 10.21
N GLY A 176 1.30 0.13 8.98
CA GLY A 176 1.84 1.41 8.54
C GLY A 176 0.80 2.53 8.59
N ALA A 177 -0.44 2.28 8.14
CA ALA A 177 -1.52 3.25 8.25
C ALA A 177 -1.85 3.57 9.72
N THR A 178 -1.81 2.56 10.59
CA THR A 178 -1.98 2.74 12.04
C THR A 178 -0.90 3.64 12.63
N ALA A 179 0.37 3.34 12.34
CA ALA A 179 1.50 4.12 12.82
C ALA A 179 1.43 5.59 12.34
N ILE A 180 1.14 5.82 11.06
CA ILE A 180 0.98 7.18 10.51
C ILE A 180 -0.17 7.92 11.18
N ARG A 181 -1.34 7.27 11.34
CA ARG A 181 -2.49 7.88 12.03
C ARG A 181 -2.17 8.23 13.47
N GLY A 182 -1.40 7.42 14.18
CA GLY A 182 -0.98 7.67 15.57
C GLY A 182 -0.09 8.90 15.73
N GLU A 183 0.60 9.31 14.67
CA GLU A 183 1.46 10.51 14.65
C GLU A 183 0.71 11.78 14.21
N MET A 184 -0.53 11.65 13.75
CA MET A 184 -1.38 12.79 13.38
C MET A 184 -2.09 13.36 14.60
N SER A 185 -2.17 14.69 14.68
CA SER A 185 -2.94 15.35 15.75
C SER A 185 -4.45 15.17 15.62
N ASP A 186 -4.94 15.05 14.39
CA ASP A 186 -6.35 14.87 14.05
C ASP A 186 -6.46 13.94 12.83
N PRO A 187 -6.44 12.60 13.04
CA PRO A 187 -6.49 11.65 11.94
C PRO A 187 -7.89 11.61 11.31
N PRO A 188 -8.01 11.50 9.97
CA PRO A 188 -9.30 11.45 9.31
C PRO A 188 -10.09 10.20 9.71
N PRO A 189 -11.43 10.22 9.57
CA PRO A 189 -12.24 9.02 9.75
C PRO A 189 -11.79 7.91 8.80
N LEU A 190 -11.93 6.66 9.24
CA LEU A 190 -11.60 5.51 8.40
C LEU A 190 -12.49 5.49 7.15
N PRO A 191 -11.92 5.22 5.95
CA PRO A 191 -12.69 5.20 4.71
C PRO A 191 -13.75 4.09 4.75
N GLN A 192 -14.82 4.24 3.95
CA GLN A 192 -15.94 3.31 3.96
C GLN A 192 -15.52 1.84 3.71
N PRO A 193 -14.61 1.53 2.76
CA PRO A 193 -14.21 0.14 2.53
C PRO A 193 -13.49 -0.49 3.74
N ALA A 194 -12.66 0.28 4.44
CA ALA A 194 -12.01 -0.17 5.67
C ALA A 194 -13.03 -0.49 6.77
N ARG A 195 -14.02 0.38 6.98
CA ARG A 195 -15.11 0.15 7.95
C ARG A 195 -15.95 -1.07 7.59
N THR A 196 -16.24 -1.28 6.30
CA THR A 196 -16.93 -2.48 5.82
C THR A 196 -16.11 -3.73 6.10
N GLN A 197 -14.81 -3.72 5.80
CA GLN A 197 -13.94 -4.85 6.04
C GLN A 197 -13.84 -5.22 7.52
N MET A 198 -13.78 -4.23 8.41
CA MET A 198 -13.71 -4.44 9.86
C MET A 198 -14.97 -5.11 10.45
N ARG A 199 -16.12 -5.01 9.75
CA ARG A 199 -17.36 -5.71 10.13
C ARG A 199 -17.38 -7.17 9.69
N SER A 200 -16.44 -7.58 8.82
CA SER A 200 -16.30 -8.97 8.38
C SER A 200 -15.51 -9.79 9.39
N ASN A 201 -15.97 -11.03 9.60
CA ASN A 201 -15.24 -12.06 10.36
C ASN A 201 -14.67 -13.14 9.43
N ARG A 202 -14.60 -12.91 8.12
CA ARG A 202 -14.10 -13.89 7.15
C ARG A 202 -12.58 -14.01 7.27
N SER A 203 -12.10 -15.25 7.39
CA SER A 203 -10.69 -15.59 7.26
C SER A 203 -10.36 -16.00 5.82
N VAL A 204 -9.15 -15.71 5.39
CA VAL A 204 -8.56 -16.17 4.13
C VAL A 204 -7.47 -17.21 4.42
N ASN A 205 -7.37 -18.24 3.59
CA ASN A 205 -6.26 -19.18 3.64
C ASN A 205 -5.05 -18.55 2.95
N VAL A 206 -3.90 -18.57 3.60
CA VAL A 206 -2.65 -18.03 3.04
C VAL A 206 -1.83 -19.18 2.45
N LEU A 207 -1.52 -19.08 1.17
CA LEU A 207 -0.71 -20.02 0.41
C LEU A 207 0.76 -19.60 0.45
N ASP A 208 1.67 -20.53 0.69
CA ASP A 208 3.09 -20.31 0.39
C ASP A 208 3.40 -20.89 -1.00
N PRO A 209 3.75 -20.06 -2.00
CA PRO A 209 4.02 -20.52 -3.35
C PRO A 209 5.27 -21.39 -3.43
N THR A 210 6.22 -21.28 -2.49
CA THR A 210 7.46 -22.06 -2.49
C THR A 210 7.24 -23.54 -2.15
N VAL A 211 6.21 -23.82 -1.35
CA VAL A 211 5.83 -25.18 -0.92
C VAL A 211 4.45 -25.59 -1.42
N SER A 212 3.77 -24.72 -2.18
CA SER A 212 2.47 -24.93 -2.81
C SER A 212 1.39 -25.48 -1.85
N ARG A 213 1.37 -24.98 -0.61
CA ARG A 213 0.40 -25.40 0.42
C ARG A 213 -0.10 -24.23 1.25
N ILE A 214 -1.26 -24.41 1.87
CA ILE A 214 -1.78 -23.47 2.87
C ILE A 214 -0.87 -23.52 4.09
N VAL A 215 -0.34 -22.37 4.49
CA VAL A 215 0.56 -22.23 5.66
C VAL A 215 -0.11 -21.55 6.84
N GLY A 216 -1.32 -21.02 6.66
CA GLY A 216 -2.09 -20.43 7.75
C GLY A 216 -3.43 -19.84 7.32
N GLN A 217 -4.13 -19.27 8.28
CA GLN A 217 -5.35 -18.49 8.07
C GLN A 217 -5.15 -17.09 8.64
N TRP A 218 -5.65 -16.09 7.92
CA TRP A 218 -5.59 -14.70 8.34
C TRP A 218 -6.97 -14.04 8.23
N ASN A 219 -7.34 -13.22 9.21
CA ASN A 219 -8.60 -12.48 9.20
C ASN A 219 -8.31 -10.97 9.10
N PRO A 220 -8.43 -10.36 7.90
CA PRO A 220 -8.12 -8.95 7.72
C PRO A 220 -9.03 -8.04 8.54
N GLY A 221 -10.32 -8.37 8.68
CA GLY A 221 -11.28 -7.56 9.44
C GLY A 221 -10.99 -7.53 10.94
N LYS A 222 -10.51 -8.65 11.50
CA LYS A 222 -10.01 -8.72 12.88
C LYS A 222 -8.73 -7.90 13.03
N GLN A 223 -7.73 -8.10 12.17
CA GLN A 223 -6.46 -7.36 12.21
C GLN A 223 -6.68 -5.84 12.13
N MET A 224 -7.56 -5.39 11.24
CA MET A 224 -7.89 -3.97 11.11
C MET A 224 -8.54 -3.40 12.36
N ARG A 225 -9.42 -4.15 13.05
CA ARG A 225 -9.99 -3.71 14.33
C ARG A 225 -8.93 -3.60 15.42
N GLU A 226 -8.05 -4.59 15.52
CA GLU A 226 -6.99 -4.61 16.52
C GLU A 226 -5.97 -3.48 16.32
N CYS A 227 -5.69 -3.09 15.08
CA CYS A 227 -4.73 -2.02 14.80
C CYS A 227 -5.38 -0.62 14.72
N LEU A 228 -6.49 -0.45 14.01
CA LEU A 228 -7.01 0.89 13.66
C LEU A 228 -8.02 1.46 14.66
N LEU A 229 -8.44 0.68 15.67
CA LEU A 229 -9.34 1.11 16.75
C LEU A 229 -8.70 1.07 18.14
N ALA A 230 -7.45 0.61 18.24
CA ALA A 230 -6.69 0.63 19.49
C ALA A 230 -6.22 2.05 19.81
#